data_AF-A0A550CIV8-F1
#
_entry.id   AF-A0A550CIV8-F1
#
_cell.length_a   1.000
_cell.length_b   1.000
_cell.length_c   1.000
_cell.angle_alpha   90.00
_cell.angle_beta   90.00
_cell.angle_gamma   90.00
#
_symmetry.space_group_name_H-M   'P 1'
#
loop_
_entity.id
_entity.type
_entity.pdbx_description
1 polymer ?
#
loop_
_entity_poly.entity_id
_entity_poly.type
_entity_poly.pdbx_seq_one_letter_code
_entity_poly.pdbx_strand_id
1 'polypeptide(L)' 'MQLSFPSPVLSMTVDHVKELQGGDALVGLWHVFTKCKYALRDGERLENISWRLWHRE' A
#
# COMPACT_ATOMS: atom_id res chain seq x y z
N MET A 1 1.71 17.65 -0.27
CA MET A 1 2.24 17.86 -1.63
C MET A 1 2.04 16.57 -2.39
N GLN A 2 1.16 16.55 -3.39
CA GLN A 2 0.80 15.34 -4.12
C GLN A 2 1.74 15.23 -5.33
N LEU A 3 2.63 14.24 -5.35
CA LEU A 3 3.54 14.01 -6.47
C LEU A 3 2.74 13.33 -7.59
N SER A 4 2.50 14.06 -8.68
CA SER A 4 1.83 13.52 -9.87
C SER A 4 2.90 12.97 -10.82
N PHE A 5 2.92 11.65 -10.97
CA PHE A 5 3.80 10.97 -11.91
C PHE A 5 3.01 10.67 -13.20
N PRO A 6 3.62 10.82 -14.39
CA PRO A 6 2.93 10.58 -15.67
C PRO A 6 2.48 9.13 -15.88
N SER A 7 3.05 8.19 -15.13
CA SER A 7 2.61 6.79 -14.99
C SER A 7 3.12 6.23 -13.66
N PRO A 8 2.53 5.15 -13.12
CA PRO A 8 3.08 4.51 -11.93
C PRO A 8 4.51 4.03 -12.18
N VAL A 9 5.45 4.57 -11.41
CA VAL A 9 6.90 4.28 -11.52
C VAL A 9 7.36 3.21 -10.52
N LEU A 10 6.54 2.89 -9.53
CA LEU A 10 6.82 1.88 -8.50
C LEU A 10 5.88 0.68 -8.68
N SER A 11 6.42 -0.53 -8.48
CA SER A 11 5.65 -1.77 -8.41
C SER A 11 5.99 -2.50 -7.12
N MET A 12 5.01 -3.20 -6.56
CA MET A 12 5.18 -3.95 -5.31
C MET A 12 5.46 -5.43 -5.60
N THR A 13 6.39 -6.01 -4.85
CA THR A 13 6.72 -7.44 -4.89
C THR A 13 5.82 -8.21 -3.94
N VAL A 14 4.90 -9.01 -4.50
CA VAL A 14 3.90 -9.74 -3.72
C VAL A 14 4.54 -10.78 -2.80
N ASP A 15 5.70 -11.31 -3.16
CA ASP A 15 6.36 -12.38 -2.38
C ASP A 15 6.78 -11.92 -0.99
N HIS A 16 7.26 -10.69 -0.83
CA HIS A 16 7.59 -10.13 0.48
C HIS A 16 6.36 -9.70 1.28
N VAL A 17 5.26 -9.36 0.61
CA VAL A 17 4.01 -9.01 1.30
C VAL A 17 3.40 -10.22 1.99
N LYS A 18 3.58 -11.42 1.43
CA LYS A 18 3.11 -12.68 2.05
C LYS A 18 3.79 -13.00 3.38
N GLU A 19 4.98 -12.46 3.61
CA GLU A 19 5.76 -12.68 4.83
C GLU A 19 5.30 -11.77 5.98
N LEU A 20 4.54 -10.72 5.67
CA LEU A 20 4.00 -9.79 6.66
C LEU A 20 2.85 -10.44 7.43
N GLN A 21 2.90 -10.33 8.76
CA GLN A 21 1.88 -10.87 9.67
C GLN A 21 1.49 -9.86 10.74
N GLY A 22 0.21 -9.88 11.11
CA GLY A 22 -0.37 -9.06 12.17
C GLY A 22 -0.73 -7.63 11.75
N GLY A 23 -1.56 -7.00 12.58
CA GLY A 23 -2.18 -5.71 12.30
C GLY A 23 -1.21 -4.55 12.17
N ASP A 24 -0.08 -4.60 12.90
CA ASP A 24 0.98 -3.59 12.80
C ASP A 24 1.56 -3.53 11.39
N ALA A 25 1.69 -4.68 10.71
CA ALA A 25 2.16 -4.73 9.34
C ALA A 25 1.14 -4.09 8.37
N LEU A 26 -0.16 -4.31 8.59
CA LEU A 26 -1.23 -3.70 7.80
C LEU A 26 -1.31 -2.18 8.00
N VAL A 27 -1.12 -1.69 9.24
CA VAL A 27 -1.01 -0.27 9.56
C VAL A 27 0.21 0.35 8.87
N GLY A 28 1.36 -0.32 8.91
CA GLY A 28 2.58 0.12 8.23
C GLY A 28 2.39 0.22 6.72
N LEU A 29 1.82 -0.81 6.09
CA LEU A 29 1.49 -0.83 4.67
C LEU A 29 0.54 0.31 4.29
N TRP A 30 -0.54 0.48 5.06
CA TRP A 30 -1.50 1.54 4.81
C TRP A 30 -0.85 2.93 4.87
N HIS A 31 -0.03 3.20 5.90
CA HIS A 31 0.71 4.46 6.01
C HIS A 31 1.59 4.73 4.80
N VAL A 32 2.33 3.72 4.31
CA VAL A 32 3.17 3.85 3.12
C VAL A 32 2.31 4.15 1.89
N PHE A 33 1.27 3.35 1.64
CA PHE A 33 0.42 3.52 0.45
C PHE A 33 -0.30 4.86 0.42
N THR A 34 -0.77 5.39 1.56
CA THR A 34 -1.37 6.73 1.60
C THR A 34 -0.42 7.83 1.11
N LYS A 35 0.90 7.65 1.27
CA LYS A 35 1.89 8.63 0.80
C LYS A 35 2.29 8.44 -0.66
N CYS A 36 2.34 7.20 -1.16
CA CYS A 36 2.90 6.89 -2.48
C CYS A 36 1.93 6.24 -3.48
N LYS A 37 0.62 6.15 -3.18
CA LYS A 37 -0.37 5.53 -4.08
C LYS A 37 -0.38 6.06 -5.51
N TYR A 38 -0.07 7.33 -5.72
CA TYR A 38 -0.02 7.96 -7.05
C TYR A 38 1.23 7.57 -7.85
N ALA A 39 2.28 7.10 -7.18
CA ALA A 39 3.51 6.59 -7.77
C ALA A 39 3.48 5.06 -7.96
N LEU A 40 2.62 4.38 -7.21
CA LEU A 40 2.51 2.92 -7.19
C LEU A 40 1.52 2.41 -8.22
N ARG A 41 1.91 1.36 -8.94
CA ARG A 41 0.97 0.54 -9.69
C ARG A 41 -0.07 0.00 -8.71
N ASP A 42 -1.34 0.24 -9.03
CA ASP A 42 -2.48 -0.15 -8.19
C ASP A 42 -2.52 0.49 -6.79
N GLY A 43 -1.83 1.60 -6.57
CA GLY A 43 -1.64 2.19 -5.24
C GLY A 43 -2.93 2.46 -4.46
N GLU A 44 -3.98 2.99 -5.10
CA GLU A 44 -5.28 3.22 -4.46
C GLU A 44 -5.96 1.91 -4.01
N ARG A 45 -5.78 0.82 -4.78
CA ARG A 45 -6.29 -0.50 -4.41
C ARG A 45 -5.53 -1.05 -3.21
N LEU A 46 -4.21 -0.90 -3.21
CA LEU A 46 -3.34 -1.38 -2.13
C LEU A 46 -3.61 -0.65 -0.81
N GLU A 47 -3.77 0.68 -0.85
CA GLU A 47 -4.19 1.48 0.30
C GLU A 47 -5.54 0.99 0.86
N ASN A 48 -6.54 0.82 -0.01
CA ASN A 48 -7.87 0.38 0.39
C ASN A 48 -7.89 -1.02 1.00
N ILE A 49 -7.16 -1.97 0.43
CA ILE A 49 -7.09 -3.35 0.96
C ILE A 49 -6.42 -3.35 2.33
N SER A 50 -5.30 -2.63 2.49
CA SER A 50 -4.58 -2.56 3.78
C SER A 50 -5.47 -1.98 4.88
N TRP A 51 -6.20 -0.90 4.59
CA TRP A 51 -7.18 -0.32 5.52
C TRP A 51 -8.29 -1.30 5.90
N ARG A 52 -8.91 -1.96 4.91
CA ARG A 52 -10.01 -2.90 5.16
C ARG A 52 -9.59 -4.14 5.91
N LEU A 53 -8.39 -4.66 5.64
CA LEU A 53 -7.86 -5.81 6.36
C LEU A 53 -7.51 -5.43 7.80
N TRP A 54 -6.87 -4.28 8.01
CA TRP A 54 -6.54 -3.82 9.36
C TRP A 54 -7.79 -3.65 10.22
N HIS A 55 -8.86 -3.04 9.69
CA HIS A 55 -10.11 -2.85 10.44
C HIS A 55 -10.91 -4.15 10.66
N ARG A 56 -10.46 -5.29 10.12
CA ARG A 56 -11.09 -6.61 10.31
C ARG A 56 -10.34 -7.49 11.31
N GLU A 57 -9.12 -7.12 11.69
CA GLU A 57 -8.39 -7.74 12.80
C GLU A 57 -8.89 -7.19 14.15
#